data_AF-A0A7S4MY79-F1
#
_entry.id   AF-A0A7S4MY79-F1
#
_cell.length_a   1.000
_cell.length_b   1.000
_cell.length_c   1.000
_cell.angle_alpha   90.00
_cell.angle_beta   90.00
_cell.angle_gamma   90.00
#
_symmetry.space_group_name_H-M   'P 1'
#
loop_
_entity.id
_entity.type
_entity.pdbx_description
1 polymer ?
#
loop_
_entity_poly.entity_id
_entity_poly.type
_entity_poly.pdbx_seq_one_letter_code
_entity_poly.pdbx_strand_id
1 'polypeptide(L)'
;MLRLPSLRSVVSRALGVTALRQGVSYVTKGSAKRLSTISADAMPAAGDSFVTRLLREGQVDSGMWQGAALLGGVFAAVTFASDEQKAVAVGGLLSAYRACGLTDSITDRQLIEDFVRKNAAAACNVLMASPVFYFMFSIMHSQTVLVSSVRSITGTMRIVPFMGMFYGFFAIVCPFVTDYFMGRGQTYAEAQSSSATAVMLSGLVFIEAVVELRGCGVTFAQMTASAFLIFIPALVGRLAAGVLTQQQKVGTESEPLLPASWLDGPTWQQHTYMLFERLHLDREFLITTGGTTVFQHILNGITWVLLTRGKSATLPDMLKFIVGGMHGTALSGAMQFGKTFVMRFGFGWAWNWCSSQQVDMPMFDSYLSK
;
A
#
# COMPACT_ATOMS: atom_id res chain seq x y z
N MET A 1 30.86 -43.64 5.87
CA MET A 1 29.94 -42.86 6.73
C MET A 1 30.11 -41.38 6.42
N LEU A 2 29.23 -40.82 5.57
CA LEU A 2 29.21 -39.40 5.22
C LEU A 2 28.51 -38.62 6.34
N ARG A 3 29.22 -37.69 6.99
CA ARG A 3 28.63 -36.79 8.01
C ARG A 3 27.76 -35.75 7.30
N LEU A 4 26.45 -35.83 7.51
CA LEU A 4 25.51 -34.78 7.12
C LEU A 4 25.83 -33.48 7.89
N PRO A 5 25.89 -32.32 7.21
CA PRO A 5 26.10 -31.04 7.88
C PRO A 5 24.90 -30.71 8.78
N SER A 6 25.20 -30.18 9.97
CA SER A 6 24.15 -29.82 10.95
C SER A 6 23.16 -28.81 10.37
N LEU A 7 21.88 -28.95 10.73
CA LEU A 7 20.77 -28.09 10.30
C LEU A 7 21.08 -26.59 10.48
N ARG A 8 21.85 -26.23 11.52
CA ARG A 8 22.32 -24.85 11.76
C ARG A 8 23.21 -24.30 10.63
N SER A 9 24.06 -25.13 10.03
CA SER A 9 24.96 -24.70 8.95
C SER A 9 24.26 -24.53 7.59
N VAL A 10 23.14 -25.24 7.39
CA VAL A 10 22.27 -25.10 6.21
C VAL A 10 21.41 -23.85 6.36
N VAL A 11 20.85 -23.62 7.54
CA VAL A 11 20.06 -22.42 7.85
C VAL A 11 20.92 -21.14 7.82
N SER A 12 22.16 -21.17 8.31
CA SER A 12 23.04 -19.99 8.25
C SER A 12 23.47 -19.62 6.82
N ARG A 13 23.55 -20.60 5.91
CA ARG A 13 23.84 -20.36 4.49
C ARG A 13 22.60 -19.92 3.70
N ALA A 14 21.42 -20.46 4.01
CA ALA A 14 20.15 -20.04 3.41
C ALA A 14 19.74 -18.62 3.83
N LEU A 15 20.14 -18.17 5.03
CA LEU A 15 19.84 -16.83 5.55
C LEU A 15 20.92 -15.77 5.26
N GLY A 16 21.93 -16.07 4.43
CA GLY A 16 22.89 -15.07 3.97
C GLY A 16 23.69 -14.37 5.08
N VAL A 17 23.90 -15.02 6.23
CA VAL A 17 24.50 -14.41 7.43
C VAL A 17 25.96 -13.98 7.20
N THR A 18 26.63 -14.52 6.17
CA THR A 18 28.01 -14.14 5.83
C THR A 18 28.11 -12.73 5.19
N ALA A 19 27.03 -12.22 4.58
CA ALA A 19 27.00 -10.86 4.03
C ALA A 19 26.70 -9.78 5.11
N LEU A 20 26.25 -10.19 6.30
CA LEU A 20 25.86 -9.31 7.40
C LEU A 20 27.06 -8.66 8.13
N ARG A 21 28.30 -9.06 7.83
CA ARG A 21 29.51 -8.53 8.50
C ARG A 21 30.21 -7.37 7.79
N GLN A 22 29.83 -7.01 6.57
CA GLN A 22 30.50 -5.92 5.82
C GLN A 22 29.77 -4.56 5.86
N GLY A 23 28.67 -4.43 6.60
CA GLY A 23 27.84 -3.21 6.58
C GLY A 23 27.68 -2.45 7.91
N VAL A 24 28.34 -2.87 8.99
CA VAL A 24 28.17 -2.23 10.32
C VAL A 24 29.45 -1.53 10.74
N SER A 25 29.64 -0.31 10.24
CA SER A 25 30.56 0.64 10.87
C SER A 25 29.79 1.43 11.93
N TYR A 26 30.08 1.16 13.19
CA TYR A 26 29.55 1.90 14.33
C TYR A 26 30.13 3.32 14.31
N VAL A 27 29.32 4.34 14.04
CA VAL A 27 29.69 5.73 14.27
C VAL A 27 29.69 5.97 15.79
N THR A 28 30.89 5.98 16.38
CA THR A 28 31.15 6.31 17.77
C THR A 28 30.81 7.78 18.08
N LYS A 29 30.25 7.98 19.29
CA LYS A 29 29.77 9.17 20.04
C LYS A 29 30.49 10.55 19.95
N GLY A 30 31.26 10.88 18.91
CA GLY A 30 32.10 12.09 18.89
C GLY A 30 31.61 13.34 18.15
N SER A 31 30.54 13.30 17.34
CA SER A 31 30.30 14.35 16.32
C SER A 31 29.03 15.19 16.52
N ALA A 32 28.51 15.30 17.75
CA ALA A 32 27.32 16.10 18.06
C ALA A 32 27.56 17.63 18.13
N LYS A 33 28.64 18.15 17.53
CA LYS A 33 28.96 19.59 17.61
C LYS A 33 29.55 20.12 16.30
N ARG A 34 28.74 20.13 15.24
CA ARG A 34 28.89 21.04 14.08
C ARG A 34 27.61 21.05 13.26
N LEU A 35 26.65 21.85 13.73
CA LEU A 35 25.47 22.26 13.01
C LEU A 35 25.72 23.70 12.51
N SER A 36 26.41 23.86 11.36
CA SER A 36 26.46 25.13 10.62
C SER A 36 27.18 25.03 9.26
N THR A 37 26.86 24.06 8.41
CA THR A 37 27.00 24.20 6.93
C THR A 37 26.33 22.99 6.29
N ILE A 38 25.14 23.20 5.72
CA ILE A 38 24.53 22.22 4.84
C ILE A 38 25.26 22.36 3.50
N SER A 39 26.35 21.62 3.35
CA SER A 39 26.78 21.10 2.05
C SER A 39 26.18 19.70 1.97
N ALA A 40 25.26 19.54 1.03
CA ALA A 40 24.73 18.27 0.62
C ALA A 40 25.81 17.56 -0.22
N ASP A 41 26.84 17.02 0.44
CA ASP A 41 27.77 16.08 -0.16
C ASP A 41 28.28 15.14 0.93
N ALA A 42 27.45 14.15 1.29
CA ALA A 42 28.01 12.90 1.75
C ALA A 42 28.71 12.28 0.54
N MET A 43 29.99 12.61 0.33
CA MET A 43 30.80 11.99 -0.72
C MET A 43 30.61 10.48 -0.66
N PRO A 44 30.26 9.82 -1.78
CA PRO A 44 30.19 8.37 -1.82
C PRO A 44 31.59 7.84 -1.48
N ALA A 45 31.66 6.82 -0.63
CA ALA A 45 32.90 6.08 -0.41
C ALA A 45 33.50 5.73 -1.78
N ALA A 46 34.73 6.18 -2.04
CA ALA A 46 35.41 5.94 -3.29
C ALA A 46 35.44 4.42 -3.56
N GLY A 47 34.80 3.99 -4.64
CA GLY A 47 34.76 2.58 -5.08
C GLY A 47 33.38 1.95 -5.23
N ASP A 48 32.28 2.63 -4.89
CA ASP A 48 30.94 2.06 -5.07
C ASP A 48 30.60 1.96 -6.58
N SER A 49 30.51 0.74 -7.09
CA SER A 49 30.13 0.48 -8.49
C SER A 49 28.76 1.08 -8.78
N PHE A 50 28.52 1.47 -10.04
CA PHE A 50 27.20 1.91 -10.50
C PHE A 50 26.09 0.91 -10.12
N VAL A 51 26.37 -0.39 -10.26
CA VAL A 51 25.45 -1.47 -9.90
C VAL A 51 25.14 -1.46 -8.40
N THR A 52 26.15 -1.34 -7.54
CA THR A 52 25.95 -1.31 -6.08
C THR A 52 25.07 -0.13 -5.66
N ARG A 53 25.30 1.04 -6.27
CA ARG A 53 24.49 2.23 -6.02
C ARG A 53 23.04 2.04 -6.47
N LEU A 54 22.85 1.51 -7.68
CA LEU A 54 21.52 1.23 -8.24
C LEU A 54 20.75 0.21 -7.39
N LEU A 55 21.39 -0.86 -6.93
CA LEU A 55 20.75 -1.87 -6.08
C LEU A 55 20.36 -1.29 -4.72
N ARG A 56 21.22 -0.45 -4.13
CA ARG A 56 20.95 0.20 -2.83
C ARG A 56 19.82 1.21 -2.92
N GLU A 57 19.90 2.14 -3.86
CA GLU A 57 18.91 3.20 -4.05
C GLU A 57 17.60 2.64 -4.61
N GLY A 58 17.72 1.66 -5.51
CA GLY A 58 16.63 0.84 -6.04
C GLY A 58 16.04 -0.14 -5.03
N GLN A 59 16.59 -0.23 -3.82
CA GLN A 59 15.99 -0.99 -2.73
C GLN A 59 15.86 -2.50 -3.00
N VAL A 60 16.80 -3.07 -3.75
CA VAL A 60 16.91 -4.51 -4.02
C VAL A 60 17.45 -5.22 -2.76
N ASP A 61 16.56 -5.66 -1.89
CA ASP A 61 16.90 -6.29 -0.61
C ASP A 61 16.06 -7.55 -0.34
N SER A 62 16.22 -8.14 0.85
CA SER A 62 15.48 -9.33 1.27
C SER A 62 13.96 -9.14 1.25
N GLY A 63 13.46 -7.93 1.54
CA GLY A 63 12.03 -7.65 1.53
C GLY A 63 11.43 -7.77 0.13
N MET A 64 12.17 -7.30 -0.88
CA MET A 64 11.77 -7.48 -2.28
C MET A 64 11.69 -8.97 -2.65
N TRP A 65 12.71 -9.75 -2.32
CA TRP A 65 12.75 -11.19 -2.65
C TRP A 65 11.68 -11.99 -1.93
N GLN A 66 11.39 -11.68 -0.67
CA GLN A 66 10.30 -12.30 0.09
C GLN A 66 8.95 -12.05 -0.58
N GLY A 67 8.69 -10.80 -0.97
CA GLY A 67 7.47 -10.44 -1.68
C GLY A 67 7.34 -11.10 -3.04
N ALA A 68 8.43 -11.15 -3.82
CA ALA A 68 8.44 -11.82 -5.12
C ALA A 68 8.19 -13.33 -4.99
N ALA A 69 8.79 -13.98 -3.99
CA ALA A 69 8.57 -15.40 -3.73
C ALA A 69 7.11 -15.70 -3.32
N LEU A 70 6.52 -14.85 -2.47
CA LEU A 70 5.12 -14.98 -2.08
C LEU A 70 4.17 -14.75 -3.26
N LEU A 71 4.39 -13.69 -4.05
CA LEU A 71 3.57 -13.41 -5.22
C LEU A 71 3.65 -14.56 -6.23
N GLY A 72 4.87 -15.04 -6.51
CA GLY A 72 5.09 -16.18 -7.39
C GLY A 72 4.44 -17.46 -6.87
N GLY A 73 4.48 -17.70 -5.56
CA GLY A 73 3.81 -18.84 -4.93
C GLY A 73 2.29 -18.77 -5.04
N VAL A 74 1.69 -17.60 -4.78
CA VAL A 74 0.24 -17.39 -4.94
C VAL A 74 -0.17 -17.55 -6.39
N PHE A 75 0.55 -16.93 -7.31
CA PHE A 75 0.29 -17.05 -8.75
C PHE A 75 0.36 -18.52 -9.20
N ALA A 76 1.43 -19.23 -8.85
CA ALA A 76 1.58 -20.65 -9.16
C ALA A 76 0.44 -21.49 -8.55
N ALA A 77 0.08 -21.25 -7.29
CA ALA A 77 -1.01 -21.96 -6.64
C ALA A 77 -2.35 -21.76 -7.38
N VAL A 78 -2.68 -20.53 -7.78
CA VAL A 78 -3.93 -20.23 -8.49
C VAL A 78 -3.91 -20.77 -9.93
N THR A 79 -2.79 -20.64 -10.63
CA THR A 79 -2.65 -21.07 -12.03
C THR A 79 -2.63 -22.59 -12.17
N PHE A 80 -1.96 -23.31 -11.26
CA PHE A 80 -1.80 -24.75 -11.35
C PHE A 80 -2.83 -25.55 -10.54
N ALA A 81 -3.63 -24.91 -9.69
CA ALA A 81 -4.75 -25.59 -9.02
C ALA A 81 -5.87 -25.93 -10.01
N SER A 82 -6.41 -27.14 -9.89
CA SER A 82 -7.62 -27.54 -10.60
C SER A 82 -8.84 -26.78 -10.10
N ASP A 83 -9.90 -26.72 -10.91
CA ASP A 83 -11.15 -26.08 -10.51
C ASP A 83 -11.80 -26.78 -9.30
N GLU A 84 -11.62 -28.11 -9.19
CA GLU A 84 -12.02 -28.88 -8.02
C GLU A 84 -11.27 -28.44 -6.76
N GLN A 85 -9.94 -28.27 -6.83
CA GLN A 85 -9.14 -27.80 -5.70
C GLN A 85 -9.55 -26.39 -5.25
N LYS A 86 -9.81 -25.51 -6.22
CA LYS A 86 -10.31 -24.15 -5.96
C LYS A 86 -11.68 -24.19 -5.28
N ALA A 87 -12.60 -25.02 -5.78
CA ALA A 87 -13.92 -25.19 -5.18
C ALA A 87 -13.83 -25.74 -3.74
N VAL A 88 -13.03 -26.78 -3.51
CA VAL A 88 -12.80 -27.34 -2.17
C VAL A 88 -12.25 -26.27 -1.21
N ALA A 89 -11.32 -25.42 -1.67
CA ALA A 89 -10.80 -24.33 -0.85
C ALA A 89 -11.87 -23.29 -0.49
N VAL A 90 -12.72 -22.89 -1.43
CA VAL A 90 -13.83 -21.96 -1.20
C VAL A 90 -14.87 -22.56 -0.26
N GLY A 91 -15.27 -23.82 -0.49
CA GLY A 91 -16.20 -24.53 0.40
C GLY A 91 -15.64 -24.72 1.81
N GLY A 92 -14.34 -24.99 1.93
CA GLY A 92 -13.63 -25.05 3.21
C GLY A 92 -13.63 -23.71 3.95
N LEU A 93 -13.42 -22.60 3.24
CA LEU A 93 -13.49 -21.25 3.80
C LEU A 93 -14.90 -20.92 4.31
N LEU A 94 -15.94 -21.20 3.52
CA LEU A 94 -17.34 -21.01 3.95
C LEU A 94 -17.66 -21.85 5.18
N SER A 95 -17.26 -23.13 5.17
CA SER A 95 -17.44 -24.02 6.32
C SER A 95 -16.72 -23.51 7.57
N ALA A 96 -15.53 -22.92 7.41
CA ALA A 96 -14.79 -22.32 8.50
C ALA A 96 -15.51 -21.08 9.08
N TYR A 97 -16.12 -20.22 8.24
CA TYR A 97 -16.93 -19.11 8.74
C TYR A 97 -18.07 -19.60 9.64
N ARG A 98 -18.82 -20.61 9.17
CA ARG A 98 -19.94 -21.20 9.92
C ARG A 98 -19.47 -21.88 11.21
N ALA A 99 -18.38 -22.66 11.14
CA ALA A 99 -17.81 -23.32 12.32
C ALA A 99 -17.31 -22.33 13.38
N CYS A 100 -16.87 -21.15 12.96
CA CYS A 100 -16.45 -20.06 13.85
C CYS A 100 -17.61 -19.22 14.40
N GLY A 101 -18.87 -19.59 14.12
CA GLY A 101 -20.05 -18.98 14.71
C GLY A 101 -20.67 -17.84 13.91
N LEU A 102 -20.31 -17.67 12.64
CA LEU A 102 -20.99 -16.72 11.76
C LEU A 102 -22.42 -17.19 11.47
N THR A 103 -23.42 -16.37 11.81
CA THR A 103 -24.82 -16.77 11.66
C THR A 103 -25.29 -16.75 10.21
N ASP A 104 -26.39 -17.45 9.93
CA ASP A 104 -27.03 -17.50 8.61
C ASP A 104 -27.69 -16.17 8.20
N SER A 105 -27.56 -15.12 9.01
CA SER A 105 -28.00 -13.75 8.69
C SER A 105 -27.25 -13.17 7.48
N ILE A 106 -26.01 -13.61 7.25
CA ILE A 106 -25.20 -13.32 6.07
C ILE A 106 -25.15 -14.59 5.21
N THR A 107 -25.62 -14.49 3.97
CA THR A 107 -25.64 -15.62 3.02
C THR A 107 -24.24 -15.98 2.52
N ASP A 108 -24.04 -17.22 2.07
CA ASP A 108 -22.77 -17.65 1.46
C ASP A 108 -22.41 -16.80 0.23
N ARG A 109 -23.44 -16.40 -0.55
CA ARG A 109 -23.29 -15.47 -1.66
C ARG A 109 -22.70 -14.13 -1.21
N GLN A 110 -23.26 -13.53 -0.16
CA GLN A 110 -22.74 -12.28 0.40
C GLN A 110 -21.32 -12.45 0.94
N LEU A 111 -20.99 -13.58 1.58
CA LEU A 111 -19.62 -13.85 2.03
C LEU A 111 -18.62 -13.84 0.87
N ILE A 112 -18.98 -14.48 -0.24
CA ILE A 112 -18.13 -14.54 -1.42
C ILE A 112 -18.07 -13.19 -2.14
N GLU A 113 -19.21 -12.58 -2.48
CA GLU A 113 -19.25 -11.33 -3.24
C GLU A 113 -18.67 -10.16 -2.45
N ASP A 114 -19.14 -9.94 -1.23
CA ASP A 114 -18.86 -8.70 -0.51
C ASP A 114 -17.55 -8.72 0.28
N PHE A 115 -17.10 -9.89 0.72
CA PHE A 115 -15.92 -9.99 1.58
C PHE A 115 -14.75 -10.68 0.90
N VAL A 116 -14.94 -11.77 0.16
CA VAL A 116 -13.82 -12.47 -0.48
C VAL A 116 -13.44 -11.82 -1.82
N ARG A 117 -14.39 -11.76 -2.77
CA ARG A 117 -14.15 -11.27 -4.14
C ARG A 117 -13.76 -9.79 -4.15
N LYS A 118 -14.50 -8.92 -3.46
CA LYS A 118 -14.19 -7.49 -3.37
C LYS A 118 -12.81 -7.21 -2.75
N ASN A 119 -12.44 -7.88 -1.67
CA ASN A 119 -11.13 -7.66 -1.05
C ASN A 119 -9.98 -8.25 -1.88
N ALA A 120 -10.18 -9.40 -2.53
CA ALA A 120 -9.19 -9.95 -3.46
C ALA A 120 -8.97 -9.02 -4.67
N ALA A 121 -10.05 -8.50 -5.25
CA ALA A 121 -9.99 -7.53 -6.33
C ALA A 121 -9.29 -6.24 -5.89
N ALA A 122 -9.66 -5.69 -4.72
CA ALA A 122 -9.04 -4.49 -4.17
C ALA A 122 -7.53 -4.69 -3.94
N ALA A 123 -7.10 -5.84 -3.41
CA ALA A 123 -5.70 -6.18 -3.23
C ALA A 123 -4.94 -6.20 -4.57
N CYS A 124 -5.50 -6.84 -5.60
CA CYS A 124 -4.92 -6.86 -6.94
C CYS A 124 -4.82 -5.46 -7.55
N ASN A 125 -5.88 -4.66 -7.45
CA ASN A 125 -5.93 -3.31 -8.02
C ASN A 125 -4.89 -2.39 -7.38
N VAL A 126 -4.73 -2.44 -6.05
CA VAL A 126 -3.69 -1.69 -5.35
C VAL A 126 -2.30 -2.16 -5.77
N LEU A 127 -2.08 -3.47 -5.88
CA LEU A 127 -0.79 -4.02 -6.29
C LEU A 127 -0.41 -3.56 -7.71
N MET A 128 -1.37 -3.53 -8.63
CA MET A 128 -1.17 -3.05 -10.01
C MET A 128 -0.94 -1.53 -10.09
N ALA A 129 -1.55 -0.75 -9.19
CA ALA A 129 -1.35 0.71 -9.14
C ALA A 129 -0.07 1.14 -8.42
N SER A 130 0.44 0.30 -7.50
CA SER A 130 1.59 0.58 -6.64
C SER A 130 2.89 0.99 -7.36
N PRO A 131 3.24 0.46 -8.54
CA PRO A 131 4.40 0.92 -9.30
C PRO A 131 4.38 2.44 -9.56
N VAL A 132 3.21 3.01 -9.86
CA VAL A 132 3.06 4.46 -10.10
C VAL A 132 3.38 5.26 -8.85
N PHE A 133 2.88 4.80 -7.69
CA PHE A 133 3.18 5.43 -6.40
C PHE A 133 4.68 5.45 -6.13
N TYR A 134 5.35 4.31 -6.19
CA TYR A 134 6.77 4.21 -5.84
C TYR A 134 7.68 4.92 -6.84
N PHE A 135 7.33 4.92 -8.13
CA PHE A 135 8.03 5.70 -9.15
C PHE A 135 7.96 7.20 -8.84
N MET A 136 6.74 7.71 -8.63
CA MET A 136 6.52 9.14 -8.36
C MET A 136 7.11 9.57 -7.02
N PHE A 137 6.97 8.74 -5.98
CA PHE A 137 7.58 8.99 -4.67
C PHE A 137 9.10 9.16 -4.78
N SER A 138 9.75 8.30 -5.57
CA SER A 138 11.20 8.38 -5.82
C SER A 138 11.59 9.66 -6.54
N ILE A 139 10.86 10.04 -7.59
CA ILE A 139 11.08 11.28 -8.35
C ILE A 139 10.88 12.53 -7.49
N MET A 140 9.84 12.57 -6.65
CA MET A 140 9.59 13.71 -5.77
C MET A 140 10.78 14.04 -4.85
N HIS A 141 11.52 13.00 -4.47
CA HIS A 141 12.70 13.06 -3.62
C HIS A 141 14.02 13.11 -4.42
N SER A 142 13.95 13.60 -5.67
CA SER A 142 15.11 13.91 -6.53
C SER A 142 15.97 12.71 -6.92
N GLN A 143 15.36 11.52 -7.00
CA GLN A 143 16.03 10.34 -7.56
C GLN A 143 15.97 10.36 -9.09
N THR A 144 16.91 9.66 -9.74
CA THR A 144 16.92 9.52 -11.20
C THR A 144 15.74 8.68 -11.69
N VAL A 145 15.37 8.83 -12.97
CA VAL A 145 14.33 8.00 -13.60
C VAL A 145 14.69 6.51 -13.49
N LEU A 146 15.94 6.14 -13.73
CA LEU A 146 16.38 4.75 -13.64
C LEU A 146 16.20 4.16 -12.24
N VAL A 147 16.65 4.87 -11.20
CA VAL A 147 16.44 4.45 -9.80
C VAL A 147 14.95 4.35 -9.51
N SER A 148 14.17 5.31 -9.98
CA SER A 148 12.72 5.35 -9.76
C SER A 148 11.99 4.18 -10.44
N SER A 149 12.43 3.75 -11.62
CA SER A 149 11.92 2.55 -12.31
C SER A 149 12.28 1.27 -11.56
N VAL A 150 13.47 1.18 -10.97
CA VAL A 150 13.80 0.02 -10.12
C VAL A 150 12.94 0.05 -8.86
N ARG A 151 12.80 1.22 -8.22
CA ARG A 151 11.97 1.39 -7.01
C ARG A 151 10.49 1.11 -7.25
N SER A 152 9.97 1.36 -8.45
CA SER A 152 8.58 1.04 -8.77
C SER A 152 8.29 -0.45 -8.63
N ILE A 153 9.23 -1.29 -9.06
CA ILE A 153 9.15 -2.74 -8.97
C ILE A 153 9.45 -3.20 -7.54
N THR A 154 10.57 -2.76 -6.96
CA THR A 154 11.01 -3.27 -5.66
C THR A 154 10.10 -2.85 -4.52
N GLY A 155 9.58 -1.61 -4.55
CA GLY A 155 8.59 -1.12 -3.60
C GLY A 155 7.31 -1.94 -3.66
N THR A 156 6.83 -2.23 -4.87
CA THR A 156 5.62 -3.05 -5.09
C THR A 156 5.81 -4.48 -4.57
N MET A 157 6.95 -5.11 -4.84
CA MET A 157 7.22 -6.45 -4.31
C MET A 157 7.26 -6.47 -2.78
N ARG A 158 7.90 -5.47 -2.15
CA ARG A 158 8.02 -5.39 -0.69
C ARG A 158 6.69 -5.33 0.05
N ILE A 159 5.63 -4.81 -0.57
CA ILE A 159 4.32 -4.72 0.06
C ILE A 159 3.43 -5.95 -0.13
N VAL A 160 3.77 -6.88 -1.04
CA VAL A 160 2.98 -8.10 -1.30
C VAL A 160 2.59 -8.88 -0.03
N PRO A 161 3.53 -9.24 0.87
CA PRO A 161 3.17 -10.02 2.06
C PRO A 161 2.12 -9.30 2.93
N PHE A 162 2.21 -7.98 2.94
CA PHE A 162 1.42 -7.13 3.79
C PHE A 162 0.05 -6.83 3.20
N MET A 163 -0.04 -6.63 1.88
CA MET A 163 -1.31 -6.52 1.17
C MET A 163 -2.14 -7.80 1.35
N GLY A 164 -1.50 -8.98 1.25
CA GLY A 164 -2.16 -10.26 1.54
C GLY A 164 -2.70 -10.34 2.97
N MET A 165 -1.91 -9.92 3.97
CA MET A 165 -2.38 -9.88 5.36
C MET A 165 -3.50 -8.86 5.57
N PHE A 166 -3.38 -7.65 5.04
CA PHE A 166 -4.35 -6.58 5.22
C PHE A 166 -5.70 -6.97 4.61
N TYR A 167 -5.75 -7.23 3.30
CA TYR A 167 -6.99 -7.56 2.61
C TYR A 167 -7.53 -8.96 2.99
N GLY A 168 -6.66 -9.91 3.31
CA GLY A 168 -7.07 -11.22 3.84
C GLY A 168 -7.71 -11.11 5.22
N PHE A 169 -7.17 -10.27 6.10
CA PHE A 169 -7.78 -9.99 7.40
C PHE A 169 -9.15 -9.33 7.25
N PHE A 170 -9.29 -8.36 6.33
CA PHE A 170 -10.60 -7.79 5.97
C PHE A 170 -11.60 -8.85 5.53
N ALA A 171 -11.19 -9.72 4.60
CA ALA A 171 -12.04 -10.78 4.09
C ALA A 171 -12.52 -11.73 5.21
N ILE A 172 -11.65 -12.05 6.17
CA ILE A 172 -11.94 -13.01 7.25
C ILE A 172 -12.72 -12.38 8.40
N VAL A 173 -12.36 -11.17 8.85
CA VAL A 173 -12.87 -10.60 10.10
C VAL A 173 -14.10 -9.73 9.91
N CYS A 174 -14.20 -8.97 8.82
CA CYS A 174 -15.35 -8.10 8.58
C CYS A 174 -16.71 -8.82 8.55
N PRO A 175 -16.85 -10.07 8.05
CA PRO A 175 -18.11 -10.79 8.14
C PRO A 175 -18.64 -10.93 9.58
N PHE A 176 -17.77 -11.30 10.53
CA PHE A 176 -18.17 -11.47 11.93
C PHE A 176 -18.54 -10.15 12.60
N VAL A 177 -17.82 -9.08 12.27
CA VAL A 177 -18.13 -7.74 12.79
C VAL A 177 -19.42 -7.22 12.18
N THR A 178 -19.70 -7.53 10.91
CA THR A 178 -20.97 -7.22 10.24
C THR A 178 -22.13 -7.94 10.94
N ASP A 179 -21.99 -9.25 11.15
CA ASP A 179 -22.99 -10.08 11.83
C ASP A 179 -23.27 -9.57 13.26
N TYR A 180 -22.21 -9.17 13.98
CA TYR A 180 -22.33 -8.53 15.29
C TYR A 180 -23.19 -7.25 15.25
N PHE A 181 -22.97 -6.36 14.26
CA PHE A 181 -23.76 -5.13 14.13
C PHE A 181 -25.19 -5.40 13.67
N MET A 182 -25.41 -6.40 12.81
CA MET A 182 -26.76 -6.86 12.44
C MET A 182 -27.53 -7.39 13.65
N GLY A 183 -26.87 -8.15 14.53
CA GLY A 183 -27.42 -8.57 15.82
C GLY A 183 -27.77 -7.43 16.78
N ARG A 184 -27.30 -6.21 16.50
CA ARG A 184 -27.66 -4.97 17.23
C ARG A 184 -28.76 -4.15 16.54
N GLY A 185 -29.34 -4.66 15.45
CA GLY A 185 -30.45 -4.04 14.74
C GLY A 185 -30.04 -3.13 13.58
N GLN A 186 -28.76 -3.10 13.18
CA GLN A 186 -28.35 -2.41 11.95
C GLN A 186 -28.77 -3.22 10.72
N THR A 187 -29.10 -2.52 9.63
CA THR A 187 -29.29 -3.18 8.33
C THR A 187 -27.95 -3.75 7.83
N TYR A 188 -28.00 -4.71 6.90
CA TYR A 188 -26.77 -5.31 6.33
C TYR A 188 -25.81 -4.26 5.76
N ALA A 189 -26.31 -3.28 5.02
CA ALA A 189 -25.49 -2.22 4.42
C ALA A 189 -24.83 -1.30 5.47
N GLU A 190 -25.58 -0.92 6.51
CA GLU A 190 -25.04 -0.11 7.61
C GLU A 190 -24.01 -0.90 8.44
N ALA A 191 -24.30 -2.17 8.72
CA ALA A 191 -23.42 -3.08 9.44
C ALA A 191 -22.12 -3.33 8.67
N GLN A 192 -22.20 -3.51 7.34
CA GLN A 192 -21.04 -3.70 6.49
C GLN A 192 -20.14 -2.45 6.51
N SER A 193 -20.72 -1.26 6.35
CA SER A 193 -19.97 0.01 6.41
C SER A 193 -19.33 0.24 7.79
N SER A 194 -20.11 -0.01 8.85
CA SER A 194 -19.64 0.10 10.24
C SER A 194 -18.52 -0.89 10.55
N SER A 195 -18.63 -2.12 10.05
CA SER A 195 -17.60 -3.15 10.22
C SER A 195 -16.29 -2.79 9.52
N ALA A 196 -16.34 -2.33 8.28
CA ALA A 196 -15.15 -1.92 7.53
C ALA A 196 -14.44 -0.77 8.24
N THR A 197 -15.21 0.20 8.73
CA THR A 197 -14.68 1.32 9.52
C THR A 197 -14.06 0.84 10.83
N ALA A 198 -14.76 0.00 11.59
CA ALA A 198 -14.27 -0.53 12.87
C ALA A 198 -12.99 -1.36 12.71
N VAL A 199 -12.92 -2.21 11.68
CA VAL A 199 -11.75 -3.03 11.37
C VAL A 199 -10.58 -2.15 10.92
N MET A 200 -10.80 -1.14 10.08
CA MET A 200 -9.73 -0.20 9.71
C MET A 200 -9.19 0.58 10.91
N LEU A 201 -10.07 1.06 11.80
CA LEU A 201 -9.68 1.86 12.97
C LEU A 201 -9.10 1.01 14.12
N SER A 202 -9.09 -0.31 13.96
CA SER A 202 -8.47 -1.24 14.92
C SER A 202 -6.94 -1.25 14.82
N GLY A 203 -6.27 -2.19 15.49
CA GLY A 203 -4.82 -2.39 15.39
C GLY A 203 -4.28 -2.62 13.97
N LEU A 204 -5.15 -2.88 13.00
CA LEU A 204 -4.77 -3.04 11.60
C LEU A 204 -4.14 -1.77 11.01
N VAL A 205 -4.55 -0.57 11.43
CA VAL A 205 -3.90 0.68 10.98
C VAL A 205 -2.45 0.79 11.45
N PHE A 206 -2.12 0.21 12.60
CA PHE A 206 -0.74 0.15 13.07
C PHE A 206 0.12 -0.76 12.19
N ILE A 207 -0.44 -1.91 11.78
CA ILE A 207 0.21 -2.80 10.83
C ILE A 207 0.44 -2.05 9.52
N GLU A 208 -0.60 -1.45 8.95
CA GLU A 208 -0.49 -0.66 7.71
C GLU A 208 0.55 0.47 7.80
N ALA A 209 0.66 1.14 8.97
CA ALA A 209 1.69 2.16 9.19
C ALA A 209 3.11 1.59 9.10
N VAL A 210 3.34 0.43 9.71
CA VAL A 210 4.61 -0.29 9.60
C VAL A 210 4.87 -0.67 8.14
N VAL A 211 3.86 -1.19 7.44
CA VAL A 211 3.94 -1.63 6.05
C VAL A 211 4.37 -0.51 5.13
N GLU A 212 3.69 0.64 5.21
CA GLU A 212 3.99 1.78 4.36
C GLU A 212 5.41 2.29 4.58
N LEU A 213 5.82 2.42 5.85
CA LEU A 213 7.17 2.83 6.19
C LEU A 213 8.21 1.84 5.67
N ARG A 214 7.97 0.52 5.83
CA ARG A 214 8.85 -0.53 5.29
C ARG A 214 8.91 -0.50 3.76
N GLY A 215 7.78 -0.32 3.08
CA GLY A 215 7.68 -0.22 1.63
C GLY A 215 8.50 0.95 1.08
N CYS A 216 8.49 2.09 1.77
CA CYS A 216 9.32 3.24 1.44
C CYS A 216 10.81 3.09 1.83
N GLY A 217 11.15 2.03 2.58
CA GLY A 217 12.52 1.67 2.98
C GLY A 217 12.95 2.10 4.38
N VAL A 218 12.04 2.64 5.19
CA VAL A 218 12.31 2.92 6.60
C VAL A 218 12.48 1.59 7.33
N THR A 219 13.58 1.43 8.05
CA THR A 219 13.85 0.24 8.87
C THR A 219 13.10 0.28 10.19
N PHE A 220 12.81 -0.88 10.79
CA PHE A 220 12.23 -0.94 12.15
C PHE A 220 13.05 -0.15 13.16
N ALA A 221 14.37 -0.14 13.00
CA ALA A 221 15.26 0.63 13.85
C ALA A 221 15.00 2.14 13.75
N GLN A 222 14.58 2.65 12.59
CA GLN A 222 14.30 4.09 12.41
C GLN A 222 12.91 4.49 12.91
N MET A 223 11.98 3.56 13.07
CA MET A 223 10.61 3.86 13.50
C MET A 223 10.59 4.26 14.97
N THR A 224 10.14 5.49 15.26
CA THR A 224 10.03 6.02 16.62
C THR A 224 8.57 6.15 17.03
N ALA A 225 8.29 6.07 18.33
CA ALA A 225 6.94 6.32 18.86
C ALA A 225 6.41 7.70 18.44
N SER A 226 7.29 8.70 18.43
CA SER A 226 6.97 10.07 18.00
C SER A 226 6.53 10.14 16.54
N ALA A 227 7.12 9.33 15.65
CA ALA A 227 6.68 9.24 14.27
C ALA A 227 5.26 8.67 14.18
N PHE A 228 4.98 7.60 14.92
CA PHE A 228 3.66 6.97 14.92
C PHE A 228 2.53 7.88 15.46
N LEU A 229 2.83 8.79 16.39
CA LEU A 229 1.85 9.75 16.92
C LEU A 229 1.21 10.63 15.83
N ILE A 230 1.95 10.97 14.77
CA ILE A 230 1.41 11.74 13.63
C ILE A 230 1.08 10.82 12.46
N PHE A 231 1.90 9.79 12.22
CA PHE A 231 1.75 8.91 11.07
C PHE A 231 0.44 8.13 11.12
N ILE A 232 0.05 7.59 12.29
CA ILE A 232 -1.16 6.77 12.41
C ILE A 232 -2.43 7.59 12.16
N PRO A 233 -2.66 8.76 12.79
CA PRO A 233 -3.82 9.59 12.48
C PRO A 233 -3.89 10.02 11.00
N ALA A 234 -2.74 10.39 10.42
CA ALA A 234 -2.69 10.73 9.00
C ALA A 234 -3.03 9.52 8.12
N LEU A 235 -2.54 8.33 8.48
CA LEU A 235 -2.84 7.10 7.78
C LEU A 235 -4.32 6.75 7.87
N VAL A 236 -4.94 6.85 9.04
CA VAL A 236 -6.40 6.68 9.21
C VAL A 236 -7.16 7.57 8.22
N GLY A 237 -6.80 8.87 8.17
CA GLY A 237 -7.42 9.80 7.25
C GLY A 237 -7.26 9.40 5.78
N ARG A 238 -6.07 8.90 5.41
CA ARG A 238 -5.82 8.40 4.05
C ARG A 238 -6.63 7.14 3.74
N LEU A 239 -6.73 6.20 4.67
CA LEU A 239 -7.48 4.96 4.47
C LEU A 239 -8.98 5.23 4.35
N ALA A 240 -9.52 6.11 5.20
CA ALA A 240 -10.91 6.54 5.15
C ALA A 240 -11.24 7.27 3.84
N ALA A 241 -10.38 8.19 3.40
CA ALA A 241 -10.59 8.95 2.17
C ALA A 241 -10.26 8.18 0.87
N GLY A 242 -9.59 7.03 0.97
CA GLY A 242 -9.06 6.31 -0.18
C GLY A 242 -9.46 4.85 -0.23
N VAL A 243 -8.98 4.03 0.70
CA VAL A 243 -9.19 2.56 0.69
C VAL A 243 -10.68 2.22 0.77
N LEU A 244 -11.44 2.83 1.68
CA LEU A 244 -12.88 2.53 1.79
C LEU A 244 -13.64 2.92 0.52
N THR A 245 -13.39 4.14 0.02
CA THR A 245 -14.04 4.65 -1.20
C THR A 245 -13.73 3.75 -2.40
N GLN A 246 -12.47 3.33 -2.56
CA GLN A 246 -12.06 2.48 -3.68
C GLN A 246 -12.52 1.03 -3.52
N GLN A 247 -12.61 0.50 -2.30
CA GLN A 247 -13.17 -0.84 -2.04
C GLN A 247 -14.67 -0.89 -2.38
N GLN A 248 -15.42 0.14 -2.00
CA GLN A 248 -16.85 0.25 -2.30
C GLN A 248 -17.12 0.33 -3.81
N LYS A 249 -16.17 0.89 -4.57
CA LYS A 249 -16.25 1.03 -6.02
C LYS A 249 -16.07 -0.29 -6.79
N VAL A 250 -15.43 -1.29 -6.18
CA VAL A 250 -15.15 -2.56 -6.89
C VAL A 250 -16.45 -3.24 -7.30
N GLY A 251 -16.66 -3.37 -8.61
CA GLY A 251 -17.84 -4.02 -9.18
C GLY A 251 -19.08 -3.13 -9.28
N THR A 252 -18.97 -1.82 -9.05
CA THR A 252 -20.05 -0.85 -9.26
C THR A 252 -19.82 -0.06 -10.55
N GLU A 253 -20.87 0.21 -11.32
CA GLU A 253 -20.79 1.14 -12.45
C GLU A 253 -20.44 2.55 -11.93
N SER A 254 -19.43 3.16 -12.54
CA SER A 254 -18.95 4.49 -12.12
C SER A 254 -19.75 5.56 -12.85
N GLU A 255 -20.35 6.49 -12.11
CA GLU A 255 -21.00 7.65 -12.71
C GLU A 255 -19.93 8.63 -13.26
N PRO A 256 -20.08 9.10 -14.51
CA PRO A 256 -19.18 10.11 -15.06
C PRO A 256 -19.16 11.38 -14.20
N LEU A 257 -17.97 11.95 -13.99
CA LEU A 257 -17.84 13.21 -13.24
C LEU A 257 -18.52 14.40 -13.94
N LEU A 258 -18.53 14.39 -15.26
CA LEU A 258 -19.12 15.44 -16.09
C LEU A 258 -20.52 15.03 -16.52
N PRO A 259 -21.49 15.96 -16.60
CA PRO A 259 -22.86 15.61 -16.99
C PRO A 259 -22.92 15.22 -18.47
N ALA A 260 -23.73 14.21 -18.79
CA ALA A 260 -23.89 13.68 -20.14
C ALA A 260 -24.28 14.74 -21.19
N SER A 261 -24.92 15.84 -20.76
CA SER A 261 -25.24 16.98 -21.63
C SER A 261 -24.03 17.65 -22.27
N TRP A 262 -22.81 17.39 -21.77
CA TRP A 262 -21.57 17.88 -22.40
C TRP A 262 -21.24 17.18 -23.73
N LEU A 263 -21.84 16.02 -24.01
CA LEU A 263 -21.76 15.36 -25.31
C LEU A 263 -22.49 16.15 -26.42
N ASP A 264 -23.53 16.89 -26.05
CA ASP A 264 -24.30 17.74 -26.97
C ASP A 264 -23.80 19.19 -26.96
N GLY A 265 -22.79 19.51 -26.14
CA GLY A 265 -22.22 20.84 -25.99
C GLY A 265 -21.24 21.23 -27.10
N PRO A 266 -20.60 22.41 -27.01
CA PRO A 266 -19.53 22.81 -27.92
C PRO A 266 -18.36 21.81 -27.92
N THR A 267 -17.60 21.77 -29.02
CA THR A 267 -16.51 20.79 -29.26
C THR A 267 -15.53 20.61 -28.08
N TRP A 268 -15.19 21.68 -27.35
CA TRP A 268 -14.32 21.57 -26.18
C TRP A 268 -14.96 20.82 -25.01
N GLN A 269 -16.28 20.93 -24.79
CA GLN A 269 -17.02 20.18 -23.77
C GLN A 269 -17.07 18.71 -24.13
N GLN A 270 -17.35 18.39 -25.39
CA GLN A 270 -17.35 17.02 -25.90
C GLN A 270 -15.98 16.35 -25.71
N HIS A 271 -14.90 17.02 -26.13
CA HIS A 271 -13.54 16.50 -25.96
C HIS A 271 -13.15 16.36 -24.48
N THR A 272 -13.58 17.28 -23.62
CA THR A 272 -13.33 17.19 -22.18
C THR A 272 -14.08 16.02 -21.55
N TYR A 273 -15.36 15.84 -21.93
CA TYR A 273 -16.18 14.71 -21.51
C TYR A 273 -15.53 13.37 -21.92
N MET A 274 -15.21 13.22 -23.20
CA MET A 274 -14.55 12.02 -23.73
C MET A 274 -13.20 11.75 -23.06
N LEU A 275 -12.43 12.79 -22.74
CA LEU A 275 -11.16 12.64 -22.02
C LEU A 275 -11.38 12.12 -20.60
N PHE A 276 -12.36 12.67 -19.88
CA PHE A 276 -12.66 12.26 -18.50
C PHE A 276 -13.22 10.83 -18.45
N GLU A 277 -14.11 10.48 -19.37
CA GLU A 277 -14.63 9.13 -19.53
C GLU A 277 -13.49 8.15 -19.87
N ARG A 278 -12.66 8.50 -20.87
CA ARG A 278 -11.53 7.66 -21.29
C ARG A 278 -10.48 7.50 -20.21
N LEU A 279 -10.32 8.45 -19.30
CA LEU A 279 -9.41 8.37 -18.17
C LEU A 279 -10.06 7.77 -16.91
N HIS A 280 -11.35 7.41 -16.97
CA HIS A 280 -12.16 7.02 -15.81
C HIS A 280 -12.00 8.01 -14.65
N LEU A 281 -12.22 9.31 -14.89
CA LEU A 281 -12.21 10.33 -13.84
C LEU A 281 -13.65 10.55 -13.35
N ASP A 282 -13.97 9.95 -12.21
CA ASP A 282 -15.26 10.05 -11.53
C ASP A 282 -15.18 10.89 -10.24
N ARG A 283 -16.32 11.02 -9.55
CA ARG A 283 -16.41 11.75 -8.29
C ARG A 283 -15.55 11.11 -7.20
N GLU A 284 -15.52 9.78 -7.16
CA GLU A 284 -14.75 8.97 -6.24
C GLU A 284 -13.24 9.20 -6.43
N PHE A 285 -12.77 9.36 -7.67
CA PHE A 285 -11.40 9.70 -8.01
C PHE A 285 -11.00 11.06 -7.43
N LEU A 286 -11.87 12.07 -7.53
CA LEU A 286 -11.58 13.40 -6.95
C LEU A 286 -11.59 13.37 -5.43
N ILE A 287 -12.54 12.67 -4.82
CA ILE A 287 -12.59 12.47 -3.36
C ILE A 287 -11.33 11.74 -2.90
N THR A 288 -10.96 10.68 -3.61
CA THR A 288 -9.76 9.89 -3.32
C THR A 288 -8.50 10.74 -3.47
N THR A 289 -8.33 11.43 -4.60
CA THR A 289 -7.12 12.21 -4.89
C THR A 289 -7.00 13.41 -3.96
N GLY A 290 -8.06 14.21 -3.83
CA GLY A 290 -8.08 15.39 -2.94
C GLY A 290 -7.97 15.00 -1.47
N GLY A 291 -8.82 14.08 -1.02
CA GLY A 291 -8.87 13.62 0.36
C GLY A 291 -7.57 12.94 0.81
N THR A 292 -6.95 12.13 -0.05
CA THR A 292 -5.68 11.46 0.32
C THR A 292 -4.45 12.35 0.21
N THR A 293 -4.48 13.48 -0.52
CA THR A 293 -3.30 14.34 -0.73
C THR A 293 -2.79 14.96 0.56
N VAL A 294 -3.69 15.50 1.39
CA VAL A 294 -3.31 16.14 2.67
C VAL A 294 -2.63 15.13 3.59
N PHE A 295 -3.27 13.97 3.75
CA PHE A 295 -2.72 12.91 4.58
C PHE A 295 -1.42 12.36 4.01
N GLN A 296 -1.34 12.11 2.71
CA GLN A 296 -0.11 11.62 2.09
C GLN A 296 1.04 12.63 2.22
N HIS A 297 0.76 13.93 2.19
CA HIS A 297 1.82 14.93 2.36
C HIS A 297 2.46 14.79 3.75
N ILE A 298 1.64 14.58 4.78
CA ILE A 298 2.09 14.30 6.14
C ILE A 298 2.89 12.98 6.20
N LEU A 299 2.36 11.89 5.62
CA LEU A 299 3.02 10.58 5.60
C LEU A 299 4.38 10.62 4.88
N ASN A 300 4.45 11.30 3.73
CA ASN A 300 5.67 11.52 2.97
C ASN A 300 6.69 12.29 3.80
N GLY A 301 6.25 13.35 4.50
CA GLY A 301 7.13 14.16 5.33
C GLY A 301 7.76 13.38 6.47
N ILE A 302 6.95 12.61 7.20
CA ILE A 302 7.45 11.74 8.28
C ILE A 302 8.41 10.69 7.70
N THR A 303 8.02 10.03 6.61
CA THR A 303 8.84 9.01 5.94
C THR A 303 10.19 9.59 5.53
N TRP A 304 10.22 10.76 4.92
CA TRP A 304 11.46 11.43 4.51
C TRP A 304 12.35 11.78 5.70
N VAL A 305 11.78 12.34 6.77
CA VAL A 305 12.55 12.68 7.99
C VAL A 305 13.13 11.42 8.62
N LEU A 306 12.38 10.31 8.65
CA LEU A 306 12.90 9.03 9.14
C LEU A 306 14.01 8.45 8.25
N LEU A 307 13.90 8.58 6.92
CA LEU A 307 14.94 8.14 5.99
C LEU A 307 16.23 8.96 6.14
N THR A 308 16.12 10.26 6.40
CA THR A 308 17.27 11.18 6.46
C THR A 308 17.92 11.28 7.84
N ARG A 309 17.14 11.29 8.92
CA ARG A 309 17.63 11.43 10.30
C ARG A 309 17.64 10.11 11.06
N GLY A 310 16.87 9.11 10.63
CA GLY A 310 16.76 7.84 11.33
C GLY A 310 16.29 8.01 12.78
N LYS A 311 16.95 7.32 13.72
CA LYS A 311 16.59 7.33 15.16
C LYS A 311 16.68 8.70 15.82
N SER A 312 17.41 9.66 15.23
CA SER A 312 17.50 11.02 15.79
C SER A 312 16.35 11.93 15.34
N ALA A 313 15.43 11.43 14.51
CA ALA A 313 14.25 12.18 14.09
C ALA A 313 13.40 12.60 15.29
N THR A 314 13.16 13.90 15.42
CA THR A 314 12.30 14.45 16.47
C THR A 314 10.97 14.92 15.90
N LEU A 315 9.96 15.06 16.77
CA LEU A 315 8.64 15.58 16.39
C LEU A 315 8.73 16.99 15.74
N PRO A 316 9.53 17.94 16.27
CA PRO A 316 9.74 19.23 15.60
C PRO A 316 10.34 19.12 14.20
N ASP A 317 11.20 18.14 13.94
CA ASP A 317 11.78 17.96 12.59
C ASP A 317 10.70 17.54 11.58
N MET A 318 9.80 16.65 11.99
CA MET A 318 8.67 16.21 11.17
C MET A 318 7.72 17.37 10.88
N LEU A 319 7.33 18.14 11.90
CA LEU A 319 6.44 19.29 11.73
C LEU A 319 7.07 20.37 10.84
N LYS A 320 8.36 20.67 11.02
CA LYS A 320 9.10 21.60 10.16
C LYS A 320 9.12 21.16 8.70
N PHE A 321 9.25 19.86 8.44
CA PHE A 321 9.20 19.36 7.07
C PHE A 321 7.79 19.43 6.48
N ILE A 322 6.76 19.08 7.25
CA ILE A 322 5.36 19.14 6.81
C ILE A 322 4.97 20.58 6.42
N VAL A 323 5.44 21.58 7.17
CA VAL A 323 5.12 22.99 6.88
C VAL A 323 6.10 23.63 5.89
N GLY A 324 7.38 23.31 6.00
CA GLY A 324 8.47 23.98 5.29
C GLY A 324 9.10 23.19 4.13
N GLY A 325 8.66 21.97 3.87
CA GLY A 325 9.26 21.09 2.86
C GLY A 325 10.74 20.79 3.10
N MET A 326 11.45 20.43 2.03
CA MET A 326 12.87 20.05 2.09
C MET A 326 13.79 21.20 2.50
N HIS A 327 13.40 22.45 2.24
CA HIS A 327 14.23 23.64 2.52
C HIS A 327 13.76 24.44 3.73
N GLY A 328 12.73 24.00 4.46
CA GLY A 328 12.23 24.66 5.66
C GLY A 328 11.51 25.99 5.43
N THR A 329 11.04 26.27 4.21
CA THR A 329 10.31 27.51 3.85
C THR A 329 8.88 27.20 3.42
N ALA A 330 7.95 28.13 3.63
CA ALA A 330 6.55 27.95 3.23
C ALA A 330 6.40 27.65 1.72
N LEU A 331 7.21 28.31 0.87
CA LEU A 331 7.22 28.03 -0.57
C LEU A 331 7.70 26.61 -0.87
N SER A 332 8.75 26.13 -0.19
CA SER A 332 9.21 24.75 -0.34
C SER A 332 8.17 23.75 0.16
N GLY A 333 7.44 24.06 1.23
CA GLY A 333 6.29 23.29 1.71
C GLY A 333 5.19 23.19 0.66
N ALA A 334 4.76 24.32 0.10
CA ALA A 334 3.75 24.38 -0.96
C ALA A 334 4.17 23.61 -2.22
N MET A 335 5.42 23.74 -2.65
CA MET A 335 5.96 22.95 -3.77
C MET A 335 5.94 21.46 -3.47
N GLN A 336 6.27 21.05 -2.25
CA GLN A 336 6.20 19.64 -1.87
C GLN A 336 4.78 19.11 -1.76
N PHE A 337 3.84 19.94 -1.33
CA PHE A 337 2.42 19.62 -1.37
C PHE A 337 1.93 19.42 -2.81
N GLY A 338 2.30 20.33 -3.73
CA GLY A 338 1.98 20.19 -5.15
C GLY A 338 2.56 18.93 -5.79
N LYS A 339 3.80 18.57 -5.42
CA LYS A 339 4.42 17.29 -5.82
C LYS A 339 3.63 16.09 -5.27
N THR A 340 3.22 16.13 -3.98
CA THR A 340 2.38 15.08 -3.40
C THR A 340 1.05 14.96 -4.15
N PHE A 341 0.42 16.08 -4.52
CA PHE A 341 -0.82 16.06 -5.30
C PHE A 341 -0.62 15.32 -6.63
N VAL A 342 0.44 15.64 -7.39
CA VAL A 342 0.74 14.95 -8.66
C VAL A 342 0.98 13.45 -8.45
N MET A 343 1.70 13.06 -7.40
CA MET A 343 1.91 11.65 -7.06
C MET A 343 0.58 10.95 -6.74
N ARG A 344 -0.27 11.58 -5.93
CA ARG A 344 -1.59 11.02 -5.56
C ARG A 344 -2.54 10.99 -6.74
N PHE A 345 -2.49 11.96 -7.63
CA PHE A 345 -3.23 11.96 -8.88
C PHE A 345 -2.82 10.76 -9.73
N GLY A 346 -1.52 10.55 -9.95
CA GLY A 346 -1.02 9.42 -10.75
C GLY A 346 -1.39 8.06 -10.15
N PHE A 347 -1.15 7.87 -8.86
CA PHE A 347 -1.52 6.62 -8.17
C PHE A 347 -3.04 6.41 -8.12
N GLY A 348 -3.78 7.46 -7.76
CA GLY A 348 -5.25 7.45 -7.71
C GLY A 348 -5.85 7.11 -9.07
N TRP A 349 -5.28 7.66 -10.15
CA TRP A 349 -5.73 7.38 -11.51
C TRP A 349 -5.46 5.93 -11.89
N ALA A 350 -4.24 5.43 -11.65
CA ALA A 350 -3.90 4.04 -11.93
C ALA A 350 -4.76 3.05 -11.13
N TRP A 351 -5.04 3.36 -9.87
CA TRP A 351 -5.93 2.56 -9.04
C TRP A 351 -7.37 2.63 -9.54
N ASN A 352 -7.88 3.82 -9.83
CA ASN A 352 -9.25 4.00 -10.34
C ASN A 352 -9.44 3.24 -11.66
N TRP A 353 -8.45 3.30 -12.55
CA TRP A 353 -8.40 2.54 -13.79
C TRP A 353 -8.52 1.04 -13.56
N CYS A 354 -7.71 0.50 -12.64
CA CYS A 354 -7.74 -0.93 -12.28
C CYS A 354 -9.09 -1.33 -11.67
N SER A 355 -9.65 -0.50 -10.79
CA SER A 355 -10.94 -0.73 -10.13
C SER A 355 -12.14 -0.65 -11.06
N SER A 356 -12.03 0.11 -12.16
CA SER A 356 -13.07 0.22 -13.19
C SER A 356 -13.06 -0.93 -14.20
N GLN A 357 -12.08 -1.83 -14.16
CA GLN A 357 -12.09 -3.04 -14.99
C GLN A 357 -13.06 -4.08 -14.40
N GLN A 358 -13.75 -4.83 -15.25
CA GLN A 358 -14.48 -6.02 -14.80
C GLN A 358 -13.47 -7.05 -14.28
N VAL A 359 -13.54 -7.34 -12.98
CA VAL A 359 -12.68 -8.36 -12.37
C VAL A 359 -13.38 -9.70 -12.45
N ASP A 360 -13.03 -10.45 -13.49
CA ASP A 360 -13.49 -11.84 -13.63
C ASP A 360 -12.74 -12.74 -12.65
N MET A 361 -13.50 -13.48 -11.85
CA MET A 361 -12.96 -14.41 -10.84
C MET A 361 -13.73 -15.73 -10.92
N PRO A 362 -13.54 -16.50 -12.00
CA PRO A 362 -14.39 -17.65 -12.33
C PRO A 362 -14.39 -18.76 -11.27
N MET A 363 -13.37 -18.78 -10.41
CA MET A 363 -13.32 -19.68 -9.26
C MET A 363 -14.48 -19.49 -8.26
N PHE A 364 -15.12 -18.31 -8.25
CA PHE A 364 -16.26 -18.01 -7.39
C PHE A 364 -17.61 -18.25 -8.08
N ASP A 365 -17.67 -18.24 -9.41
CA ASP A 365 -18.94 -18.22 -10.16
C ASP A 365 -19.81 -19.47 -9.93
N SER A 366 -19.19 -20.63 -9.68
CA SER A 366 -19.89 -21.88 -9.35
C SER A 366 -20.65 -21.83 -8.00
N TYR A 367 -20.29 -20.88 -7.14
CA TYR A 367 -20.96 -20.61 -5.86
C TYR A 367 -21.92 -19.41 -5.92
N LEU A 368 -21.83 -18.58 -6.97
CA LEU A 368 -22.69 -17.41 -7.18
C LEU A 368 -23.90 -17.70 -8.08
N SER A 369 -23.89 -18.84 -8.77
CA SER A 369 -24.95 -19.34 -9.65
C SER A 369 -25.94 -20.28 -8.96
N LYS A 370 -25.70 -20.62 -7.69
CA LYS A 370 -26.60 -21.34 -6.79
C LYS A 370 -27.29 -20.35 -5.87
#